data_AF-A0A821BMH2-F1
#
_entry.id   AF-A0A821BMH2-F1
#
_cell.length_a   1.000
_cell.length_b   1.000
_cell.length_c   1.000
_cell.angle_alpha   90.00
_cell.angle_beta   90.00
_cell.angle_gamma   90.00
#
_symmetry.space_group_name_H-M   'P 1'
#
loop_
_entity.id
_entity.type
_entity.pdbx_description
1 polymer ?
#
loop_
_entity_poly.entity_id
_entity_poly.type
_entity_poly.pdbx_seq_one_letter_code
_entity_poly.pdbx_strand_id
1 'polypeptide(L)'
;MLSSFLGFQLVSFDYSQLELRILVHLFNDSKLKTRLINDTDFFISLAADVLKKTEYEITHEQHQNAKQICYGTLYDMPKETFAHETHMNINEAEEFIKNFYKTFPIMTQFIDDIILISITNGIAYNMIECHRDRDTNNYRFQFDIFDHRTTINIEQQQQQQEAFIIAYDNKKNQIANTNFNVNKHCALNNNEL
;
A
#
# COMPACT_ATOMS: atom_id res chain seq x y z
N MET A 1 -4.78 22.62 -19.27
CA MET A 1 -4.56 21.83 -20.50
C MET A 1 -3.12 22.08 -20.93
N LEU A 2 -2.18 21.25 -20.50
CA LEU A 2 -0.78 21.32 -20.95
C LEU A 2 -0.74 20.64 -22.31
N SER A 3 -0.96 21.39 -23.38
CA SER A 3 -0.81 20.86 -24.73
C SER A 3 0.67 20.60 -24.99
N SER A 4 0.97 19.38 -25.43
CA SER A 4 2.30 18.98 -25.86
C SER A 4 2.81 19.91 -26.97
N PHE A 5 4.10 20.29 -26.91
CA PHE A 5 4.76 21.01 -28.00
C PHE A 5 4.64 20.23 -29.31
N LEU A 6 4.51 20.94 -30.44
CA LEU A 6 4.31 20.36 -31.76
C LEU A 6 5.40 19.29 -32.05
N GLY A 7 4.99 18.03 -32.24
CA GLY A 7 5.90 16.90 -32.48
C GLY A 7 6.21 16.01 -31.28
N PHE A 8 5.72 16.34 -30.07
CA PHE A 8 5.90 15.52 -28.87
C PHE A 8 4.56 14.99 -28.36
N GLN A 9 4.57 13.82 -27.75
CA GLN A 9 3.44 13.22 -27.04
C GLN A 9 3.78 13.12 -25.55
N LEU A 10 2.82 13.43 -24.69
CA LEU A 10 2.94 13.16 -23.26
C LEU A 10 2.66 11.69 -23.00
N VAL A 11 3.52 11.04 -22.22
CA VAL A 11 3.34 9.67 -21.76
C VAL A 11 3.35 9.69 -20.24
N SER A 12 2.35 9.07 -19.64
CA SER A 12 2.25 8.85 -18.19
C SER A 12 2.48 7.38 -17.88
N PHE A 13 3.26 7.10 -16.85
CA PHE A 13 3.44 5.76 -16.29
C PHE A 13 2.91 5.79 -14.87
N ASP A 14 1.91 4.97 -14.59
CA ASP A 14 1.35 4.81 -13.25
C ASP A 14 1.73 3.42 -12.72
N TYR A 15 2.13 3.35 -11.45
CA TYR A 15 2.45 2.08 -10.81
C TYR A 15 1.18 1.46 -10.24
N SER A 16 0.74 0.38 -10.86
CA SER A 16 -0.41 -0.39 -10.37
C SER A 16 -0.13 -0.94 -8.96
N GLN A 17 -0.86 -0.39 -7.98
CA GLN A 17 -0.88 -0.81 -6.58
C GLN A 17 0.50 -0.87 -5.91
N LEU A 18 1.35 0.15 -6.14
CA LEU A 18 2.72 0.21 -5.60
C LEU A 18 2.78 0.01 -4.08
N GLU A 19 1.92 0.70 -3.34
CA GLU A 19 1.92 0.64 -1.87
C GLU A 19 1.73 -0.80 -1.38
N LEU A 20 0.76 -1.50 -1.97
CA LEU A 20 0.44 -2.87 -1.63
C LEU A 20 1.59 -3.83 -1.98
N ARG A 21 2.30 -3.58 -3.10
CA ARG A 21 3.47 -4.37 -3.49
C ARG A 21 4.63 -4.20 -2.50
N ILE A 22 4.88 -2.98 -2.05
CA ILE A 22 5.89 -2.68 -1.02
C ILE A 22 5.54 -3.41 0.27
N LEU A 23 4.29 -3.34 0.69
CA LEU A 23 3.82 -3.97 1.92
C LEU A 23 3.97 -5.48 1.92
N VAL A 24 3.51 -6.12 0.85
CA VAL A 24 3.63 -7.56 0.69
C VAL A 24 5.09 -8.00 0.55
N HIS A 25 5.97 -7.12 0.06
CA HIS A 25 7.40 -7.33 0.10
C HIS A 25 7.93 -7.31 1.54
N LEU A 26 7.56 -6.30 2.34
CA LEU A 26 8.00 -6.12 3.73
C LEU A 26 7.53 -7.25 4.66
N PHE A 27 6.26 -7.66 4.56
CA PHE A 27 5.71 -8.76 5.37
C PHE A 27 6.32 -10.11 4.99
N ASN A 28 6.88 -10.22 3.79
CA ASN A 28 7.39 -11.46 3.22
C ASN A 28 6.37 -12.61 3.17
N ASP A 29 5.07 -12.29 3.04
CA ASP A 29 3.99 -13.28 2.96
C ASP A 29 3.89 -13.88 1.55
N SER A 30 4.27 -15.15 1.42
CA SER A 30 4.23 -15.88 0.15
C SER A 30 2.83 -16.00 -0.48
N LYS A 31 1.77 -16.06 0.33
CA LYS A 31 0.38 -16.14 -0.16
C LYS A 31 -0.04 -14.83 -0.79
N LEU A 32 0.20 -13.73 -0.08
CA LEU A 32 -0.09 -12.38 -0.59
C LEU A 32 0.75 -12.07 -1.83
N LYS A 33 2.05 -12.45 -1.83
CA LYS A 33 2.93 -12.29 -3.00
C LYS A 33 2.36 -13.00 -4.23
N THR A 34 1.95 -14.25 -4.07
CA THR A 34 1.41 -15.05 -5.17
C THR A 34 0.12 -14.43 -5.73
N ARG A 35 -0.77 -13.94 -4.86
CA ARG A 35 -2.00 -13.26 -5.29
C ARG A 35 -1.75 -11.96 -6.06
N LEU A 36 -0.78 -11.16 -5.63
CA LEU A 36 -0.37 -9.93 -6.32
C LEU A 36 0.35 -10.16 -7.66
N ILE A 37 1.01 -11.30 -7.81
CA ILE A 37 1.69 -11.68 -9.07
C ILE A 37 0.67 -12.21 -10.08
N ASN A 38 -0.32 -12.97 -9.63
CA ASN A 38 -1.28 -13.65 -10.50
C ASN A 38 -2.39 -12.74 -11.06
N ASP A 39 -2.38 -11.44 -10.73
CA ASP A 39 -3.30 -10.41 -11.23
C ASP A 39 -4.81 -10.73 -11.07
N THR A 40 -5.14 -11.65 -10.18
CA THR A 40 -6.49 -11.83 -9.66
C THR A 40 -6.86 -10.61 -8.84
N ASP A 41 -8.11 -10.14 -8.92
CA ASP A 41 -8.56 -8.97 -8.14
C ASP A 41 -8.27 -9.19 -6.65
N PHE A 42 -7.20 -8.55 -6.19
CA PHE A 42 -6.63 -8.76 -4.87
C PHE A 42 -7.67 -8.50 -3.79
N PHE A 43 -8.50 -7.47 -3.96
CA PHE A 43 -9.49 -7.07 -2.96
C PHE A 43 -10.71 -7.98 -2.96
N ILE A 44 -11.06 -8.62 -4.09
CA ILE A 44 -12.07 -9.69 -4.10
C ILE A 44 -11.58 -10.88 -3.28
N SER A 45 -10.35 -11.34 -3.55
CA SER A 45 -9.76 -12.47 -2.82
C SER A 45 -9.59 -12.16 -1.34
N LEU A 46 -9.20 -10.92 -1.02
CA LEU A 46 -9.11 -10.40 0.35
C LEU A 46 -10.48 -10.44 1.05
N ALA A 47 -11.51 -9.89 0.40
CA ALA A 47 -12.86 -9.87 0.94
C ALA A 47 -13.40 -11.30 1.17
N ALA A 48 -13.13 -12.20 0.22
CA ALA A 48 -13.50 -13.62 0.29
C ALA A 48 -12.90 -14.31 1.52
N ASP A 49 -11.62 -14.10 1.78
CA ASP A 49 -10.97 -14.67 2.96
C ASP A 49 -11.51 -14.09 4.28
N VAL A 50 -11.64 -12.76 4.36
CA VAL A 50 -12.08 -12.07 5.58
C VAL A 50 -13.53 -12.42 5.93
N LEU A 51 -14.41 -12.46 4.92
CA LEU A 51 -15.82 -12.79 5.06
C LEU A 51 -16.11 -14.30 5.03
N LYS A 52 -15.10 -15.13 4.75
CA LYS A 52 -15.21 -16.58 4.57
C LYS A 52 -16.26 -16.97 3.51
N LYS A 53 -16.23 -16.27 2.38
CA LYS A 53 -17.11 -16.48 1.21
C LYS A 53 -16.28 -16.90 0.01
N THR A 54 -16.95 -17.37 -1.04
CA THR A 54 -16.29 -17.56 -2.33
C THR A 54 -16.15 -16.22 -3.05
N GLU A 55 -15.14 -16.08 -3.92
CA GLU A 55 -14.89 -14.83 -4.67
C GLU A 55 -16.10 -14.38 -5.50
N TYR A 56 -16.91 -15.32 -6.00
CA TYR A 56 -18.13 -15.06 -6.78
C TYR A 56 -19.28 -14.46 -5.95
N GLU A 57 -19.23 -14.60 -4.63
CA GLU A 57 -20.26 -14.08 -3.71
C GLU A 57 -19.91 -12.67 -3.19
N ILE A 58 -18.74 -12.15 -3.57
CA ILE A 58 -18.29 -10.83 -3.14
C ILE A 58 -19.01 -9.75 -3.93
N THR A 59 -19.72 -8.90 -3.20
CA THR A 59 -20.36 -7.72 -3.77
C THR A 59 -19.35 -6.61 -4.02
N HIS A 60 -19.68 -5.67 -4.90
CA HIS A 60 -18.87 -4.47 -5.11
C HIS A 60 -18.68 -3.67 -3.81
N GLU A 61 -19.70 -3.62 -2.94
CA GLU A 61 -19.57 -2.98 -1.63
C GLU A 61 -18.54 -3.69 -0.73
N GLN A 62 -18.57 -5.02 -0.68
CA GLN A 62 -17.58 -5.80 0.09
C GLN A 62 -16.16 -5.65 -0.46
N HIS A 63 -16.03 -5.51 -1.78
CA HIS A 63 -14.75 -5.17 -2.43
C HIS A 63 -14.22 -3.81 -1.97
N GLN A 64 -15.05 -2.77 -1.99
CA GLN A 64 -14.65 -1.45 -1.52
C GLN A 64 -14.32 -1.45 -0.02
N ASN A 65 -15.10 -2.17 0.80
CA ASN A 65 -14.83 -2.31 2.23
C ASN A 65 -13.51 -3.05 2.49
N ALA A 66 -13.19 -4.07 1.69
CA ALA A 66 -11.91 -4.78 1.76
C ALA A 66 -10.73 -3.89 1.32
N LYS A 67 -10.92 -3.06 0.30
CA LYS A 67 -9.94 -2.05 -0.09
C LYS A 67 -9.72 -1.02 1.02
N GLN A 68 -10.80 -0.51 1.60
CA GLN A 68 -10.76 0.50 2.64
C GLN A 68 -10.17 -0.05 3.94
N ILE A 69 -10.46 -1.29 4.31
CA ILE A 69 -9.81 -1.91 5.47
C ILE A 69 -8.34 -2.13 5.22
N CYS A 70 -7.95 -2.57 4.01
CA CYS A 70 -6.56 -2.89 3.71
C CYS A 70 -5.72 -1.64 3.93
N TYR A 71 -6.05 -0.55 3.22
CA TYR A 71 -5.37 0.73 3.38
C TYR A 71 -5.61 1.36 4.76
N GLY A 72 -6.77 1.16 5.37
CA GLY A 72 -7.09 1.71 6.69
C GLY A 72 -6.29 1.08 7.83
N THR A 73 -6.28 -0.24 7.92
CA THR A 73 -5.54 -0.99 8.95
C THR A 73 -4.04 -0.86 8.81
N LEU A 74 -3.55 -0.74 7.57
CA LEU A 74 -2.16 -0.38 7.29
C LEU A 74 -1.73 0.91 7.99
N TYR A 75 -2.67 1.81 8.23
CA TYR A 75 -2.46 3.10 8.89
C TYR A 75 -3.12 3.15 10.28
N ASP A 76 -3.41 1.98 10.87
CA ASP A 76 -4.07 1.81 12.16
C ASP A 76 -5.37 2.63 12.30
N MET A 77 -6.21 2.59 11.26
CA MET A 77 -7.51 3.27 11.25
C MET A 77 -8.39 2.79 12.42
N PRO A 78 -8.96 3.70 13.23
CA PRO A 78 -9.85 3.29 14.31
C PRO A 78 -11.15 2.69 13.78
N LYS A 79 -11.71 1.74 14.54
CA LYS A 79 -12.95 1.04 14.17
C LYS A 79 -14.13 1.98 13.96
N GLU A 80 -14.19 3.09 14.67
CA GLU A 80 -15.23 4.11 14.54
C GLU A 80 -15.15 4.81 13.18
N THR A 81 -13.93 5.11 12.71
CA THR A 81 -13.70 5.67 11.37
C THR A 81 -14.02 4.64 10.29
N PHE A 82 -13.57 3.40 10.46
CA PHE A 82 -13.90 2.33 9.51
C PHE A 82 -15.41 2.14 9.40
N ALA A 83 -16.13 2.06 10.52
CA ALA A 83 -17.59 1.94 10.56
C ALA A 83 -18.29 3.11 9.84
N HIS A 84 -17.82 4.34 10.05
CA HIS A 84 -18.38 5.52 9.40
C HIS A 84 -18.20 5.47 7.87
N GLU A 85 -16.99 5.13 7.43
CA GLU A 85 -16.60 5.07 6.03
C GLU A 85 -17.29 3.92 5.26
N THR A 86 -17.44 2.75 5.88
CA THR A 86 -18.09 1.59 5.27
C THR A 86 -19.58 1.51 5.55
N HIS A 87 -20.15 2.52 6.21
CA HIS A 87 -21.54 2.57 6.65
C HIS A 87 -21.99 1.35 7.48
N MET A 88 -21.05 0.70 8.15
CA MET A 88 -21.32 -0.42 9.06
C MET A 88 -21.66 0.07 10.45
N ASN A 89 -22.30 -0.77 11.26
CA ASN A 89 -22.33 -0.49 12.70
C ASN A 89 -20.94 -0.76 13.32
N ILE A 90 -20.69 -0.19 14.50
CA ILE A 90 -19.37 -0.29 15.17
C ILE A 90 -19.01 -1.76 15.47
N ASN A 91 -19.99 -2.60 15.81
CA ASN A 91 -19.75 -4.01 16.14
C ASN A 91 -19.35 -4.82 14.91
N GLU A 92 -20.01 -4.59 13.77
CA GLU A 92 -19.70 -5.20 12.47
C GLU A 92 -18.31 -4.79 12.00
N ALA A 93 -17.99 -3.50 12.10
CA ALA A 93 -16.67 -2.97 11.80
C ALA A 93 -15.58 -3.62 12.67
N GLU A 94 -15.82 -3.74 13.98
CA GLU A 94 -14.90 -4.39 14.91
C GLU A 94 -14.70 -5.88 14.58
N GLU A 95 -15.76 -6.61 14.26
CA GLU A 95 -15.67 -8.01 13.85
C GLU A 95 -14.91 -8.16 12.53
N PHE A 96 -15.15 -7.27 11.57
CA PHE A 96 -14.46 -7.27 10.28
C PHE A 96 -12.96 -7.02 10.44
N ILE A 97 -12.58 -6.00 11.22
CA ILE A 97 -11.18 -5.71 11.57
C ILE A 97 -10.52 -6.92 12.26
N LYS A 98 -11.21 -7.53 13.22
CA LYS A 98 -10.71 -8.70 13.94
C LYS A 98 -10.51 -9.90 13.03
N ASN A 99 -11.43 -10.14 12.09
CA ASN A 99 -11.31 -11.21 11.11
C ASN A 99 -10.18 -10.94 10.12
N PHE A 100 -9.97 -9.68 9.74
CA PHE A 100 -8.86 -9.26 8.89
C PHE A 100 -7.50 -9.59 9.52
N TYR A 101 -7.23 -9.16 10.77
CA TYR A 101 -5.97 -9.47 11.45
C TYR A 101 -5.75 -10.96 11.71
N LYS A 102 -6.82 -11.73 11.93
CA LYS A 102 -6.75 -13.20 12.02
C LYS A 102 -6.39 -13.87 10.70
N THR A 103 -6.83 -13.28 9.59
CA THR A 103 -6.57 -13.81 8.24
C THR A 103 -5.12 -13.55 7.84
N PHE A 104 -4.55 -12.42 8.27
CA PHE A 104 -3.18 -11.98 7.94
C PHE A 104 -2.28 -11.89 9.19
N PRO A 105 -1.97 -13.01 9.86
CA PRO A 105 -1.21 -12.99 11.10
C PRO A 105 0.23 -12.46 10.92
N ILE A 106 0.84 -12.69 9.75
CA ILE A 106 2.21 -12.21 9.44
C ILE A 106 2.25 -10.68 9.39
N MET A 107 1.24 -10.07 8.78
CA MET A 107 1.11 -8.60 8.74
C MET A 107 0.88 -8.04 10.14
N THR A 108 0.00 -8.66 10.93
CA THR A 108 -0.24 -8.24 12.33
C THR A 108 1.06 -8.27 13.13
N GLN A 109 1.82 -9.36 13.03
CA GLN A 109 3.09 -9.51 13.72
C GLN A 109 4.10 -8.43 13.30
N PHE A 110 4.19 -8.13 12.01
CA PHE A 110 5.09 -7.09 11.50
C PHE A 110 4.74 -5.69 12.05
N ILE A 111 3.46 -5.36 12.14
CA ILE A 111 2.99 -4.10 12.73
C ILE A 111 3.37 -4.04 14.22
N ASP A 112 3.13 -5.13 14.96
CA ASP A 112 3.49 -5.23 16.37
C ASP A 112 5.01 -5.07 16.59
N ASP A 113 5.82 -5.68 15.71
CA ASP A 113 7.28 -5.60 15.75
C ASP A 113 7.78 -4.17 15.50
N ILE A 114 7.24 -3.46 14.50
CA ILE A 114 7.57 -2.04 14.24
C ILE A 114 7.22 -1.17 15.44
N ILE A 115 6.05 -1.39 16.03
CA ILE A 115 5.60 -0.65 17.21
C ILE A 115 6.57 -0.89 18.37
N LEU A 116 6.94 -2.14 18.63
CA LEU A 116 7.87 -2.51 19.70
C LEU A 116 9.26 -1.90 19.50
N ILE A 117 9.80 -1.97 18.28
CA ILE A 117 11.07 -1.35 17.89
C ILE A 117 11.01 0.16 18.12
N SER A 118 9.91 0.80 17.70
CA SER A 118 9.70 2.23 17.86
C SER A 118 9.64 2.64 19.33
N ILE A 119 9.00 1.83 20.19
CA ILE A 119 8.95 2.07 21.64
C ILE A 119 10.35 1.93 22.26
N THR A 120 11.07 0.87 21.90
CA THR A 120 12.36 0.52 22.51
C THR A 120 13.44 1.55 22.19
N ASN A 121 13.45 2.05 20.97
CA ASN A 121 14.53 2.86 20.46
C ASN A 121 14.21 4.36 20.39
N GLY A 122 12.96 4.77 20.63
CA GLY A 122 12.54 6.17 20.50
C GLY A 122 12.60 6.72 19.06
N ILE A 123 12.87 5.88 18.06
CA ILE A 123 13.07 6.24 16.64
C ILE A 123 12.30 5.22 15.77
N ALA A 124 11.68 5.67 14.69
CA ALA A 124 11.11 4.81 13.65
C ALA A 124 12.24 4.26 12.76
N TYR A 125 12.27 2.97 12.48
CA TYR A 125 13.38 2.32 11.75
C TYR A 125 13.02 2.10 10.29
N ASN A 126 13.98 2.21 9.40
CA ASN A 126 13.78 2.01 7.98
C ASN A 126 14.80 1.02 7.37
N MET A 127 14.51 0.52 6.16
CA MET A 127 15.35 -0.47 5.46
C MET A 127 16.66 0.12 4.90
N ILE A 128 16.71 1.44 4.69
CA ILE A 128 17.89 2.17 4.24
C ILE A 128 18.04 3.38 5.17
N GLU A 129 18.90 3.24 6.20
CA GLU A 129 19.16 4.17 7.31
C GLU A 129 18.86 5.66 6.99
N CYS A 130 17.68 6.12 7.40
CA CYS A 130 17.27 7.52 7.44
C CYS A 130 16.54 7.75 8.77
N HIS A 131 17.32 8.14 9.78
CA HIS A 131 16.81 8.45 11.10
C HIS A 131 16.00 9.75 11.07
N ARG A 132 14.79 9.72 11.61
CA ARG A 132 14.16 10.95 12.12
C ARG A 132 14.25 10.92 13.64
N ASP A 133 15.04 11.85 14.18
CA ASP A 133 15.06 12.12 15.61
C ASP A 133 13.65 12.55 16.04
N ARG A 134 13.10 11.86 17.04
CA ARG A 134 11.95 12.35 17.80
C ARG A 134 12.46 13.30 18.88
N ASP A 135 11.72 14.35 19.18
CA ASP A 135 11.98 15.19 20.35
C ASP A 135 11.73 14.38 21.64
N THR A 136 12.74 13.66 22.12
CA THR A 136 12.66 12.75 23.28
C THR A 136 12.82 13.44 24.64
N ASN A 137 12.79 14.78 24.69
CA ASN A 137 13.19 15.54 25.89
C ASN A 137 12.09 15.75 26.94
N ASN A 138 10.90 15.22 26.73
CA ASN A 138 9.89 15.07 27.78
C ASN A 138 9.02 13.86 27.43
N TYR A 139 8.20 13.40 28.36
CA TYR A 139 7.24 12.28 28.21
C TYR A 139 7.79 10.90 28.57
N ARG A 140 7.81 10.67 29.88
CA ARG A 140 7.52 9.36 30.48
C ARG A 140 6.25 8.77 29.86
N PHE A 141 6.38 7.62 29.21
CA PHE A 141 5.38 6.54 29.19
C PHE A 141 3.95 6.86 28.69
N GLN A 142 3.80 7.77 27.73
CA GLN A 142 2.52 7.86 27.00
C GLN A 142 2.81 7.82 25.50
N PHE A 143 3.04 6.61 25.00
CA PHE A 143 2.96 6.33 23.57
C PHE A 143 1.48 6.41 23.19
N ASP A 144 1.07 7.49 22.57
CA ASP A 144 -0.31 7.65 22.11
C ASP A 144 -0.50 6.93 20.77
N ILE A 145 -1.73 6.44 20.52
CA ILE A 145 -2.14 5.77 19.26
C ILE A 145 -1.78 6.62 18.02
N PHE A 146 -1.77 7.95 18.17
CA PHE A 146 -1.37 8.89 17.13
C PHE A 146 0.10 8.74 16.71
N ASP A 147 1.01 8.44 17.63
CA ASP A 147 2.44 8.28 17.36
C ASP A 147 2.73 6.95 16.63
N HIS A 148 1.93 5.91 16.89
CA HIS A 148 2.01 4.66 16.15
C HIS A 148 1.59 4.82 14.69
N ARG A 149 0.47 5.53 14.45
CA ARG A 149 -0.04 5.82 13.11
C ARG A 149 0.95 6.63 12.29
N THR A 150 1.48 7.70 12.87
CA THR A 150 2.44 8.55 12.18
C THR A 150 3.71 7.79 11.82
N THR A 151 4.19 6.91 12.69
CA THR A 151 5.37 6.07 12.43
C THR A 151 5.16 5.16 11.22
N ILE A 152 4.09 4.37 11.21
CA ILE A 152 3.79 3.43 10.12
C ILE A 152 3.55 4.17 8.81
N ASN A 153 2.78 5.27 8.85
CA ASN A 153 2.49 6.09 7.67
C ASN A 153 3.78 6.66 7.06
N ILE A 154 4.68 7.17 7.90
CA ILE A 154 5.95 7.75 7.46
C ILE A 154 6.85 6.69 6.82
N GLU A 155 6.99 5.51 7.45
CA GLU A 155 7.79 4.41 6.90
C GLU A 155 7.26 3.98 5.52
N GLN A 156 5.94 3.82 5.37
CA GLN A 156 5.33 3.46 4.09
C GLN A 156 5.54 4.52 3.01
N GLN A 157 5.26 5.78 3.32
CA GLN A 157 5.44 6.87 2.35
C GLN A 157 6.90 7.02 1.92
N GLN A 158 7.85 6.83 2.84
CA GLN A 158 9.28 6.88 2.52
C GLN A 158 9.68 5.74 1.58
N GLN A 159 9.25 4.51 1.84
CA GLN A 159 9.52 3.37 0.94
C GLN A 159 8.96 3.58 -0.47
N GLN A 160 7.78 4.20 -0.59
CA GLN A 160 7.21 4.56 -1.89
C GLN A 160 8.06 5.60 -2.63
N GLN A 161 8.51 6.64 -1.91
CA GLN A 161 9.39 7.66 -2.48
C GLN A 161 10.70 7.06 -2.96
N GLU A 162 11.30 6.16 -2.18
CA GLU A 162 12.54 5.47 -2.53
C GLU A 162 12.37 4.61 -3.80
N ALA A 163 11.32 3.78 -3.85
CA ALA A 163 11.03 2.95 -5.02
C ALA A 163 10.85 3.81 -6.28
N PHE A 164 10.19 4.96 -6.15
CA PHE A 164 10.00 5.90 -7.25
C PHE A 164 11.31 6.54 -7.70
N ILE A 165 12.17 6.98 -6.78
CA ILE A 165 13.49 7.57 -7.09
C ILE A 165 14.36 6.55 -7.85
N ILE A 166 14.47 5.32 -7.32
CA ILE A 166 15.27 4.25 -7.94
C ILE A 166 14.74 3.94 -9.34
N ALA A 167 13.43 3.81 -9.49
CA ALA A 167 12.82 3.55 -10.78
C ALA A 167 13.05 4.68 -11.78
N TYR A 168 12.92 5.93 -11.33
CA TYR A 168 13.16 7.11 -12.15
C TYR A 168 14.61 7.16 -12.64
N ASP A 169 15.58 6.96 -11.76
CA ASP A 169 17.00 6.98 -12.11
C ASP A 169 17.36 5.84 -13.07
N ASN A 170 16.83 4.64 -12.83
CA ASN A 170 17.00 3.50 -13.74
C ASN A 170 16.42 3.81 -15.13
N LYS A 171 15.23 4.40 -15.19
CA LYS A 171 14.59 4.74 -16.46
C LYS A 171 15.32 5.88 -17.19
N LYS A 172 15.74 6.91 -16.46
CA LYS A 172 16.54 8.02 -16.98
C LYS A 172 17.85 7.52 -17.57
N ASN A 173 18.56 6.63 -16.87
CA ASN A 173 19.79 6.00 -17.36
C ASN A 173 19.52 5.14 -18.61
N GLN A 174 18.41 4.39 -18.62
CA GLN A 174 18.02 3.61 -19.79
C GLN A 174 17.75 4.50 -21.02
N ILE A 175 17.04 5.62 -20.84
CA ILE A 175 16.75 6.59 -21.90
C ILE A 175 18.02 7.28 -22.38
N ALA A 176 18.91 7.69 -21.48
CA ALA A 176 20.20 8.30 -21.84
C ALA A 176 21.09 7.35 -22.66
N ASN A 177 20.99 6.03 -22.42
CA ASN A 177 21.76 5.00 -23.10
C ASN A 177 21.09 4.45 -24.37
N THR A 178 19.89 4.91 -24.73
CA THR A 178 19.15 4.45 -25.92
C THR A 178 18.87 5.60 -26.89
N ASN A 179 19.34 5.47 -28.13
CA ASN A 179 18.93 6.35 -29.22
C ASN A 179 17.48 6.03 -29.61
N PHE A 180 16.52 6.79 -29.11
CA PHE A 180 15.11 6.67 -29.49
C PHE A 180 14.93 7.08 -30.97
N ASN A 181 14.68 6.09 -31.83
CA ASN A 181 14.34 6.32 -33.23
C ASN A 181 12.82 6.58 -33.34
N VAL A 182 12.42 7.83 -33.52
CA VAL A 182 11.02 8.30 -33.53
C VAL A 182 10.33 8.01 -34.89
N ASN A 183 10.52 6.83 -35.44
CA ASN A 183 9.86 6.38 -36.68
C ASN A 183 9.29 4.98 -36.49
N LYS A 184 8.28 4.86 -35.63
CA LYS A 184 7.29 3.77 -35.74
C LYS A 184 5.91 4.36 -35.56
N HIS A 185 5.17 4.35 -36.67
CA HIS A 185 3.75 4.60 -36.75
C HIS A 185 3.00 4.07 -35.52
N CYS A 186 2.37 4.97 -34.77
CA CYS A 186 1.18 4.63 -33.99
C CYS A 186 0.02 4.39 -34.97
N ALA A 187 0.04 3.23 -35.64
CA ALA A 187 -1.17 2.64 -36.17
C ALA A 187 -1.88 2.03 -34.96
N LEU A 188 -2.92 2.72 -34.48
CA LEU A 188 -3.95 2.13 -33.65
C LEU A 188 -4.59 1.00 -34.46
N ASN A 189 -4.09 -0.22 -34.31
CA ASN A 189 -4.85 -1.40 -34.67
C ASN A 189 -5.96 -1.55 -33.62
N ASN A 190 -7.09 -0.91 -33.91
CA ASN A 190 -8.39 -1.42 -33.51
C ASN A 190 -8.51 -2.81 -34.14
N ASN A 191 -8.30 -3.85 -33.33
CA ASN A 191 -8.86 -5.20 -33.42
C ASN A 191 -7.94 -6.15 -32.66
N GLU A 192 -8.38 -6.61 -31.48
CA GLU A 192 -8.54 -8.03 -31.15
C GLU A 192 -8.93 -8.18 -29.67
N LEU A 193 -10.16 -8.68 -29.50
CA LEU A 193 -10.80 -9.44 -28.41
C LEU A 193 -10.15 -9.50 -27.03
#